data_AF-A0A6G1C5K4-F1
#
_entry.id   AF-A0A6G1C5K4-F1
#
_cell.length_a   1.000
_cell.length_b   1.000
_cell.length_c   1.000
_cell.angle_alpha   90.00
_cell.angle_beta   90.00
_cell.angle_gamma   90.00
#
_symmetry.space_group_name_H-M   'P 1'
#
loop_
_entity.id
_entity.type
_entity.pdbx_description
1 polymer ?
#
loop_
_entity_poly.entity_id
_entity_poly.type
_entity_poly.pdbx_seq_one_letter_code
_entity_poly.pdbx_strand_id
1 'polypeptide(L)'
;MSLGLRPGRALPLASSLHTPLPNRSQVRLSTISCAAMKSYRLSELSDAEVSGLKARPQIDFSSIFGMVNPIVEDVRVRGDTAVKDYTVKFDKVALDDVVVRVSDLPDVENAYDESSTSMTFIVDYCEGVEAPSHGCAC
;
A
#
# COMPACT_ATOMS: atom_id res chain seq x y z
N MET A 1 -3.87 -65.39 -14.96
CA MET A 1 -2.71 -65.01 -14.14
C MET A 1 -1.45 -65.21 -14.97
N SER A 2 -1.02 -64.19 -15.74
CA SER A 2 0.35 -64.10 -16.23
C SER A 2 0.61 -62.65 -16.62
N LEU A 3 1.58 -62.05 -15.92
CA LEU A 3 1.89 -60.63 -15.94
C LEU A 3 2.84 -60.35 -17.11
N GLY A 4 2.41 -59.54 -18.08
CA GLY A 4 3.30 -59.00 -19.10
C GLY A 4 4.14 -57.87 -18.53
N LEU A 5 5.41 -58.14 -18.19
CA LEU A 5 6.39 -57.10 -17.86
C LEU A 5 6.76 -56.33 -19.14
N ARG A 6 6.53 -55.01 -19.13
CA ARG A 6 7.08 -54.10 -20.15
C ARG A 6 8.46 -53.61 -19.70
N PRO A 7 9.52 -53.76 -20.51
CA PRO A 7 10.83 -53.21 -20.18
C PRO A 7 10.80 -51.68 -20.25
N GLY A 8 11.34 -51.07 -19.20
CA GLY A 8 11.40 -49.62 -19.00
C GLY A 8 12.20 -48.90 -20.08
N ARG A 9 11.63 -47.79 -20.55
CA ARG A 9 12.34 -46.80 -21.36
C ARG A 9 12.82 -45.71 -20.41
N ALA A 10 14.13 -45.73 -20.10
CA ALA A 10 14.77 -44.64 -19.38
C ALA A 10 14.70 -43.37 -20.24
N LEU A 11 14.04 -42.34 -19.72
CA LEU A 11 14.10 -40.98 -20.29
C LEU A 11 15.36 -40.30 -19.73
N PRO A 12 16.11 -39.54 -20.55
CA PRO A 12 17.30 -38.85 -20.07
C PRO A 12 16.88 -37.76 -19.09
N LEU A 13 17.66 -37.63 -18.01
CA LEU A 13 17.58 -36.52 -17.06
C LEU A 13 17.91 -35.23 -17.83
N ALA A 14 16.88 -34.47 -18.20
CA ALA A 14 17.07 -33.16 -18.80
C ALA A 14 17.51 -32.18 -17.71
N SER A 15 18.76 -31.75 -17.84
CA SER A 15 19.45 -30.73 -17.08
C SER A 15 18.65 -29.42 -17.05
N SER A 16 18.38 -28.92 -15.85
CA SER A 16 18.28 -27.50 -15.49
C SER A 16 17.66 -26.55 -16.53
N LEU A 17 16.33 -26.41 -16.52
CA LEU A 17 15.68 -25.23 -17.08
C LEU A 17 15.68 -24.12 -16.01
N HIS A 18 16.85 -23.50 -15.86
CA HIS A 18 16.95 -22.18 -15.22
C HIS A 18 16.30 -21.17 -16.17
N THR A 19 15.05 -20.82 -15.92
CA THR A 19 14.43 -19.66 -16.58
C THR A 19 15.22 -18.41 -16.14
N PRO A 20 15.81 -17.63 -17.06
CA PRO A 20 16.44 -16.39 -16.70
C PRO A 20 15.38 -15.46 -16.12
N LEU A 21 15.64 -14.92 -14.93
CA LEU A 21 14.85 -13.84 -14.38
C LEU A 21 14.77 -12.71 -15.42
N PRO A 22 13.58 -12.10 -15.63
CA PRO A 22 13.46 -11.00 -16.55
C PRO A 22 14.46 -9.91 -16.18
N ASN A 23 15.27 -9.55 -17.18
CA ASN A 23 16.21 -8.46 -17.19
C ASN A 23 15.66 -7.27 -16.41
N ARG A 24 16.33 -6.92 -15.31
CA ARG A 24 16.14 -5.70 -14.52
C ARG A 24 16.56 -4.51 -15.39
N SER A 25 15.81 -4.31 -16.45
CA SER A 25 15.91 -3.22 -17.39
C SER A 25 15.43 -2.01 -16.61
N GLN A 26 16.41 -1.37 -15.98
CA GLN A 26 16.48 0.05 -15.65
C GLN A 26 15.10 0.69 -15.57
N VAL A 27 14.46 0.55 -14.41
CA VAL A 27 13.48 1.55 -13.98
C VAL A 27 14.28 2.85 -13.95
N ARG A 28 14.19 3.64 -15.04
CA ARG A 28 14.68 4.99 -15.06
C ARG A 28 13.80 5.77 -14.10
N LEU A 29 14.19 5.74 -12.83
CA LEU A 29 13.79 6.74 -11.87
C LEU A 29 14.24 8.04 -12.52
N SER A 30 13.29 8.79 -13.07
CA SER A 30 13.52 10.18 -13.42
C SER A 30 14.13 10.80 -12.18
N THR A 31 15.41 11.11 -12.24
CA THR A 31 16.16 11.73 -11.15
C THR A 31 15.34 12.90 -10.68
N ILE A 32 14.71 12.76 -9.52
CA ILE A 32 14.15 13.88 -8.79
C ILE A 32 15.38 14.69 -8.41
N SER A 33 15.77 15.60 -9.31
CA SER A 33 16.70 16.66 -9.00
C SER A 33 16.12 17.35 -7.78
N CYS A 34 16.85 17.33 -6.67
CA CYS A 34 16.57 18.20 -5.53
C CYS A 34 16.78 19.66 -5.99
N ALA A 35 15.88 20.16 -6.82
CA ALA A 35 15.83 21.56 -7.21
C ALA A 35 15.16 22.33 -6.07
N ALA A 36 15.72 23.50 -5.74
CA ALA A 36 15.10 24.43 -4.79
C ALA A 36 13.65 24.74 -5.20
N MET A 37 12.78 25.04 -4.23
CA MET A 37 11.38 25.41 -4.51
C MET A 37 11.33 26.57 -5.50
N LYS A 38 10.48 26.44 -6.53
CA LYS A 38 10.30 27.48 -7.53
C LYS A 38 9.45 28.62 -6.95
N SER A 39 9.93 29.86 -7.10
CA SER A 39 9.19 31.07 -6.74
C SER A 39 8.70 31.77 -8.01
N TYR A 40 7.49 32.32 -7.96
CA TYR A 40 6.85 32.98 -9.09
C TYR A 40 6.25 34.31 -8.64
N ARG A 41 6.23 35.29 -9.54
CA ARG A 41 5.50 36.56 -9.35
C ARG A 41 4.24 36.53 -10.21
N LEU A 42 3.07 36.60 -9.58
CA LEU A 42 1.79 36.52 -10.28
C LEU A 42 1.61 37.60 -11.36
N SER A 43 2.18 38.79 -11.16
CA SER A 43 2.12 39.89 -12.12
C SER A 43 2.90 39.65 -13.42
N GLU A 44 3.80 38.67 -13.43
CA GLU A 44 4.71 38.37 -14.55
C GLU A 44 4.27 37.11 -15.32
N LEU A 45 3.14 36.50 -14.96
CA LEU A 45 2.62 35.28 -15.56
C LEU A 45 1.44 35.56 -16.48
N SER A 46 1.41 34.82 -17.58
CA SER A 46 0.23 34.71 -18.44
C SER A 46 -0.85 33.82 -17.80
N ASP A 47 -2.09 33.95 -18.27
CA ASP A 47 -3.21 33.09 -17.82
C ASP A 47 -2.94 31.60 -18.02
N ALA A 48 -2.22 31.23 -19.09
CA ALA A 48 -1.83 29.85 -19.38
C ALA A 48 -0.85 29.30 -18.33
N GLU A 49 0.11 30.10 -17.90
CA GLU A 49 1.08 29.73 -16.85
C GLU A 49 0.40 29.63 -15.49
N VAL A 50 -0.50 30.55 -15.16
CA VAL A 50 -1.32 30.49 -13.94
C VAL A 50 -2.18 29.23 -13.93
N SER A 51 -2.76 28.84 -15.06
CA SER A 51 -3.50 27.58 -15.19
C SER A 51 -2.59 26.37 -14.97
N GLY A 52 -1.36 26.40 -15.50
CA GLY A 52 -0.37 25.35 -15.30
C GLY A 52 0.04 25.17 -13.84
N LEU A 53 0.16 26.26 -13.07
CA LEU A 53 0.49 26.21 -11.63
C LEU A 53 -0.61 25.55 -10.78
N LYS A 54 -1.86 25.57 -11.24
CA LYS A 54 -2.98 24.89 -10.57
C LYS A 54 -2.99 23.37 -10.82
N ALA A 55 -2.26 22.91 -11.83
CA ALA A 55 -2.19 21.50 -12.15
C ALA A 55 -1.40 20.75 -11.06
N ARG A 56 -2.05 19.79 -10.39
CA ARG A 56 -1.35 18.83 -9.52
C ARG A 56 -0.61 17.82 -10.40
N PRO A 57 0.67 17.51 -10.12
CA PRO A 57 1.36 16.42 -10.80
C PRO A 57 0.56 15.12 -10.67
N GLN A 58 0.09 14.58 -11.79
CA GLN A 58 -0.59 13.29 -11.83
C GLN A 58 0.34 12.23 -12.40
N ILE A 59 0.22 11.02 -11.87
CA ILE A 59 0.97 9.85 -12.32
C ILE A 59 0.09 9.08 -13.30
N ASP A 60 0.65 8.63 -14.43
CA ASP A 60 -0.02 7.69 -15.33
C ASP A 60 -0.04 6.29 -14.69
N PHE A 61 -1.24 5.73 -14.52
CA PHE A 61 -1.45 4.48 -13.83
C PHE A 61 -1.33 3.23 -14.72
N SER A 62 -1.12 3.39 -16.02
CA SER A 62 -1.08 2.29 -16.99
C SER A 62 -0.11 1.17 -16.60
N SER A 63 1.06 1.51 -16.06
CA SER A 63 2.05 0.54 -15.60
C SER A 63 1.75 -0.08 -14.24
N ILE A 64 0.96 0.57 -13.38
CA ILE A 64 0.63 0.03 -12.05
C ILE A 64 -0.48 -1.04 -12.14
N PHE A 65 -1.40 -0.92 -13.10
CA PHE A 65 -2.51 -1.86 -13.26
C PHE A 65 -2.03 -3.29 -13.53
N GLY A 66 -0.95 -3.46 -14.31
CA GLY A 66 -0.36 -4.77 -14.53
C GLY A 66 0.13 -5.46 -13.26
N MET A 67 0.50 -4.70 -12.23
CA MET A 67 0.96 -5.23 -10.95
C MET A 67 -0.18 -5.48 -9.97
N VAL A 68 -1.18 -4.58 -9.91
CA VAL A 68 -2.27 -4.69 -8.92
C VAL A 68 -3.41 -5.60 -9.38
N ASN A 69 -3.67 -5.71 -10.68
CA ASN A 69 -4.78 -6.52 -11.19
C ASN A 69 -4.69 -8.00 -10.76
N PRO A 70 -3.52 -8.67 -10.81
CA PRO A 70 -3.41 -10.03 -10.29
C PRO A 70 -3.79 -10.14 -8.82
N ILE A 71 -3.45 -9.15 -7.98
CA ILE A 71 -3.78 -9.16 -6.55
C ILE A 71 -5.30 -9.03 -6.35
N VAL A 72 -5.94 -8.09 -7.08
CA VAL A 72 -7.39 -7.88 -7.01
C VAL A 72 -8.15 -9.13 -7.45
N GLU A 73 -7.76 -9.73 -8.57
CA GLU A 73 -8.38 -10.96 -9.08
C GLU A 73 -8.18 -12.13 -8.12
N ASP A 74 -7.02 -12.21 -7.49
CA ASP A 74 -6.70 -13.28 -6.56
C ASP A 74 -7.52 -13.18 -5.27
N VAL A 75 -7.71 -11.97 -4.72
CA VAL A 75 -8.61 -11.72 -3.59
C VAL A 75 -10.07 -11.99 -3.98
N ARG A 76 -10.48 -11.65 -5.20
CA ARG A 76 -11.84 -11.94 -5.70
C ARG A 76 -12.13 -13.45 -5.75
N VAL A 77 -11.14 -14.28 -6.08
CA VAL A 77 -11.30 -15.73 -6.22
C VAL A 77 -11.05 -16.48 -4.90
N ARG A 78 -10.03 -16.10 -4.14
CA ARG A 78 -9.58 -16.83 -2.92
C ARG A 78 -9.95 -16.16 -1.61
N GLY A 79 -10.49 -14.93 -1.62
CA GLY A 79 -10.91 -14.20 -0.42
C GLY A 79 -9.78 -14.00 0.58
N ASP A 80 -10.09 -14.21 1.87
CA ASP A 80 -9.19 -13.98 3.00
C ASP A 80 -7.88 -14.77 2.93
N THR A 81 -7.87 -15.93 2.28
CA THR A 81 -6.63 -16.70 2.07
C THR A 81 -5.62 -15.90 1.26
N ALA A 82 -6.06 -15.22 0.18
CA ALA A 82 -5.17 -14.35 -0.58
C ALA A 82 -4.70 -13.15 0.25
N VAL A 83 -5.59 -12.56 1.06
CA VAL A 83 -5.22 -11.43 1.94
C VAL A 83 -4.10 -11.86 2.89
N LYS A 84 -4.23 -13.00 3.58
CA LYS A 84 -3.18 -13.53 4.47
C LYS A 84 -1.85 -13.76 3.74
N ASP A 85 -1.89 -14.38 2.56
CA ASP A 85 -0.69 -14.62 1.76
C ASP A 85 0.03 -13.31 1.40
N TYR A 86 -0.73 -12.28 1.02
CA TYR A 86 -0.17 -10.97 0.67
C TYR A 86 0.33 -10.20 1.91
N THR A 87 -0.35 -10.30 3.06
CA THR A 87 0.14 -9.73 4.32
C THR A 87 1.47 -10.36 4.73
N VAL A 88 1.62 -11.68 4.62
CA VAL A 88 2.92 -12.36 4.85
C VAL A 88 3.97 -11.88 3.84
N LYS A 89 3.57 -11.67 2.59
CA LYS A 89 4.49 -11.27 1.52
C LYS A 89 4.98 -9.83 1.66
N PHE A 90 4.13 -8.87 1.98
CA PHE A 90 4.45 -7.44 1.99
C PHE A 90 4.78 -6.93 3.39
N ASP A 91 3.94 -7.23 4.38
CA ASP A 91 4.05 -6.73 5.74
C ASP A 91 4.87 -7.66 6.64
N LYS A 92 5.12 -8.89 6.17
CA LYS A 92 5.91 -9.93 6.86
C LYS A 92 5.28 -10.43 8.15
N VAL A 93 3.96 -10.34 8.24
CA VAL A 93 3.16 -10.81 9.39
C VAL A 93 2.27 -11.96 8.96
N ALA A 94 2.26 -13.04 9.74
CA ALA A 94 1.29 -14.14 9.60
C ALA A 94 0.09 -13.86 10.51
N LEU A 95 -1.10 -13.76 9.91
CA LEU A 95 -2.33 -13.47 10.63
C LEU A 95 -3.17 -14.73 10.84
N ASP A 96 -3.64 -14.90 12.09
CA ASP A 96 -4.63 -15.93 12.42
C ASP A 96 -6.03 -15.50 11.97
N ASP A 97 -6.40 -14.24 12.21
CA ASP A 97 -7.66 -13.64 11.77
C ASP A 97 -7.42 -12.38 10.94
N VAL A 98 -8.15 -12.23 9.84
CA VAL A 98 -8.06 -11.04 8.95
C VAL A 98 -9.00 -9.92 9.43
N VAL A 99 -10.07 -10.28 10.13
CA VAL A 99 -11.11 -9.36 10.57
C VAL A 99 -11.40 -9.64 12.04
N VAL A 100 -11.41 -8.57 12.85
CA VAL A 100 -11.76 -8.63 14.27
C VAL A 100 -12.90 -7.66 14.53
N ARG A 101 -13.87 -8.05 15.37
CA ARG A 101 -14.92 -7.13 15.81
C ARG A 101 -14.34 -6.18 16.83
N VAL A 102 -14.54 -4.88 16.62
CA VAL A 102 -14.02 -3.84 17.50
C VAL A 102 -14.51 -4.02 18.94
N SER A 103 -15.74 -4.47 19.14
CA SER A 103 -16.32 -4.75 20.47
C SER A 103 -15.62 -5.85 21.28
N ASP A 104 -14.87 -6.72 20.61
CA ASP A 104 -14.16 -7.84 21.26
C ASP A 104 -12.72 -7.46 21.63
N LEU A 105 -12.26 -6.29 21.18
CA LEU A 105 -10.96 -5.76 21.56
C LEU A 105 -11.03 -5.22 23.00
N PRO A 106 -9.95 -5.37 23.79
CA PRO A 106 -9.90 -4.78 25.12
C PRO A 106 -9.92 -3.25 25.03
N ASP A 107 -10.61 -2.62 25.99
CA ASP A 107 -10.54 -1.17 26.16
C ASP A 107 -9.08 -0.76 26.40
N VAL A 108 -8.63 0.17 25.58
CA VAL A 108 -7.21 0.55 25.48
C VAL A 108 -6.82 1.53 26.60
N GLU A 109 -7.32 1.38 27.83
CA GLU A 109 -7.17 2.39 28.89
C GLU A 109 -5.70 2.63 29.28
N ASN A 110 -4.80 1.65 29.07
CA ASN A 110 -3.46 1.63 29.67
C ASN A 110 -2.28 1.59 28.68
N ALA A 111 -2.50 1.77 27.37
CA ALA A 111 -1.42 1.74 26.36
C ALA A 111 -0.91 3.15 25.97
N TYR A 112 -1.32 4.17 26.72
CA TYR A 112 -1.28 5.56 26.31
C TYR A 112 -0.32 6.37 27.19
N ASP A 113 0.85 6.69 26.65
CA ASP A 113 1.72 7.76 27.17
C ASP A 113 1.13 9.15 26.79
N GLU A 114 1.69 10.25 27.31
CA GLU A 114 1.21 11.64 27.20
C GLU A 114 0.83 12.14 25.78
N SER A 115 1.25 11.46 24.71
CA SER A 115 0.82 11.74 23.32
C SER A 115 -0.67 11.55 23.10
N SER A 116 -1.31 10.75 23.96
CA SER A 116 -2.70 10.33 23.82
C SER A 116 -3.69 11.44 24.17
N THR A 117 -3.30 12.37 25.05
CA THR A 117 -4.10 13.57 25.36
C THR A 117 -4.33 14.44 24.12
N SER A 118 -3.33 14.54 23.24
CA SER A 118 -3.44 15.31 22.00
C SER A 118 -4.37 14.63 20.99
N MET A 119 -4.34 13.29 20.93
CA MET A 119 -5.20 12.50 20.05
C MET A 119 -6.66 12.56 20.53
N THR A 120 -6.90 12.41 21.83
CA THR A 120 -8.24 12.56 22.42
C THR A 120 -8.79 13.97 22.18
N PHE A 121 -8.00 15.01 22.41
CA PHE A 121 -8.43 16.38 22.12
C PHE A 121 -8.77 16.61 20.64
N ILE A 122 -8.00 16.01 19.71
CA ILE A 122 -8.32 16.08 18.27
C ILE A 122 -9.64 15.37 17.98
N VAL A 123 -9.87 14.18 18.55
CA VAL A 123 -11.12 13.43 18.37
C VAL A 123 -12.30 14.23 18.93
N ASP A 124 -12.20 14.74 20.16
CA ASP A 124 -13.25 15.56 20.80
C ASP A 124 -13.55 16.84 20.00
N TYR A 125 -12.51 17.51 19.50
CA TYR A 125 -12.65 18.70 18.66
C TYR A 125 -13.34 18.39 17.32
N CYS A 126 -12.99 17.26 16.70
CA CYS A 126 -13.62 16.80 15.45
C CYS A 126 -15.07 16.35 15.66
N GLU A 127 -15.41 15.79 16.82
CA GLU A 127 -16.78 15.38 17.19
C GLU A 127 -17.65 16.56 17.65
N GLY A 128 -17.05 17.73 17.88
CA GLY A 128 -17.78 18.95 18.27
C GLY A 128 -18.21 18.95 19.73
N VAL A 129 -17.54 18.19 20.59
CA VAL A 129 -17.73 18.29 22.03
C VAL A 129 -17.21 19.66 22.46
N GLU A 130 -18.14 20.54 22.84
CA GLU A 130 -17.86 21.93 23.17
C GLU A 130 -16.73 22.00 24.21
N ALA A 131 -15.59 22.60 23.83
CA ALA A 131 -14.51 22.86 24.77
C ALA A 131 -15.08 23.62 25.97
N PRO A 132 -14.80 23.22 27.23
CA PRO A 132 -15.31 23.95 28.39
C PRO A 132 -14.85 25.39 28.26
N SER A 133 -15.81 26.31 28.20
CA SER A 133 -15.61 27.74 28.06
C SER A 133 -14.59 28.18 29.10
N HIS A 134 -13.34 28.35 28.69
CA HIS A 134 -12.36 29.04 29.52
C HIS A 134 -12.82 30.49 29.51
N GLY A 135 -13.54 30.87 30.56
CA GLY A 135 -14.04 32.22 30.75
C GLY A 135 -12.88 33.18 30.53
N CYS A 136 -12.94 33.90 29.43
CA CYS A 136 -12.14 35.10 29.25
C CYS A 136 -12.65 36.08 30.30
N ALA A 137 -12.01 36.07 31.47
CA ALA A 137 -12.18 37.12 32.44
C ALA A 137 -11.55 38.38 31.82
N CYS A 138 -12.44 39.30 31.43
CA CYS A 138 -12.12 40.64 30.96
C CYS A 138 -11.31 41.42 32.00
#